data_AF-A0A956EH77-F1
#
_entry.id   AF-A0A956EH77-F1
#
_cell.length_a   1.000
_cell.length_b   1.000
_cell.length_c   1.000
_cell.angle_alpha   90.00
_cell.angle_beta   90.00
_cell.angle_gamma   90.00
#
_symmetry.space_group_name_H-M   'P 1'
#
loop_
_entity.id
_entity.type
_entity.pdbx_description
1 polymer ?
#
loop_
_entity_poly.entity_id
_entity_poly.type
_entity_poly.pdbx_seq_one_letter_code
_entity_poly.pdbx_strand_id
1 'polypeptide(L)' 'KAVRERYRFRPFHIDPPYSLEIDTVTTAMADAGALMPGALRSGDRTLRFDAGDVQTLFRALLALLRLAGTGV' A
#
# COMPACT_ATOMS: atom_id res chain seq x y z
N LYS A 1 -3.46 -31.54 -1.62
CA LYS A 1 -2.12 -31.64 -0.98
C LYS A 1 -1.92 -30.55 0.08
N ALA A 2 -1.96 -29.26 -0.26
CA ALA A 2 -1.76 -28.14 0.67
C ALA A 2 -2.63 -28.15 1.95
N VAL A 3 -3.95 -28.37 1.84
CA VAL A 3 -4.86 -28.38 3.01
C VAL A 3 -4.52 -29.49 4.02
N ARG A 4 -4.06 -30.66 3.54
CA ARG A 4 -3.67 -31.79 4.41
C ARG A 4 -2.36 -31.50 5.16
N GLU A 5 -1.50 -30.65 4.62
CA GLU A 5 -0.21 -30.26 5.20
C GLU A 5 -0.28 -28.89 5.91
N ARG A 6 -1.48 -28.37 6.20
CA ARG A 6 -1.67 -27.02 6.76
C ARG A 6 -0.84 -26.72 8.01
N TYR A 7 -0.58 -27.74 8.83
CA TYR A 7 0.22 -27.64 10.05
C TYR A 7 1.69 -27.28 9.80
N ARG A 8 2.19 -27.47 8.57
CA ARG A 8 3.57 -27.09 8.18
C ARG A 8 3.69 -25.63 7.79
N PHE A 9 2.58 -24.95 7.52
CA PHE A 9 2.55 -23.54 7.15
C PHE A 9 2.23 -22.70 8.38
N ARG A 10 3.13 -21.78 8.72
CA ARG A 10 2.87 -20.75 9.72
C ARG A 10 2.37 -19.51 9.00
N PRO A 11 1.31 -18.84 9.52
CA PRO A 11 0.88 -17.56 8.98
C PRO A 11 2.07 -16.61 8.96
N PHE A 12 2.29 -15.96 7.82
CA PHE A 12 3.27 -14.90 7.72
C PHE A 12 2.77 -13.71 8.54
N HIS A 13 3.59 -13.27 9.48
CA HIS A 13 3.29 -12.17 10.38
C HIS A 13 4.38 -11.12 10.26
N ILE A 14 3.96 -9.86 10.17
CA ILE A 14 4.83 -8.69 10.26
C ILE A 14 4.35 -7.88 11.46
N ASP A 15 5.28 -7.42 12.28
CA ASP A 15 4.96 -6.57 13.42
C ASP A 15 4.76 -5.11 12.97
N PRO A 16 3.77 -4.39 13.52
CA PRO A 16 3.55 -2.98 13.20
C PRO A 16 4.70 -2.08 13.70
N PRO A 17 4.86 -0.86 13.15
CA PRO A 17 4.02 -0.24 12.12
C PRO A 17 4.25 -0.81 10.72
N TYR A 18 3.18 -0.86 9.93
CA TYR A 18 3.21 -1.30 8.54
C TYR A 18 3.47 -0.12 7.61
N SER A 19 4.37 -0.31 6.65
CA SER A 19 4.66 0.65 5.59
C SER A 19 4.20 0.10 4.25
N LEU A 20 3.44 0.91 3.51
CA LEU A 20 3.05 0.66 2.13
C LEU A 20 3.80 1.65 1.24
N GLU A 21 4.51 1.12 0.25
CA GLU A 21 5.13 1.92 -0.80
C GLU A 21 4.58 1.50 -2.17
N ILE A 22 4.24 2.50 -2.99
CA ILE A 22 3.67 2.32 -4.32
C ILE A 22 4.46 3.15 -5.31
N ASP A 23 5.08 2.48 -6.28
CA ASP A 23 5.61 3.12 -7.48
C ASP A 23 4.50 3.26 -8.52
N THR A 24 4.17 4.50 -8.88
CA THR A 24 3.25 4.79 -9.98
C THR A 24 3.97 4.82 -11.33
N VAL A 25 3.19 4.75 -12.41
CA VAL A 25 3.73 4.76 -13.77
C VAL A 25 4.22 6.16 -14.17
N THR A 26 3.46 7.20 -13.83
CA THR A 26 3.79 8.59 -14.11
C THR A 26 3.85 9.41 -12.82
N THR A 27 4.49 10.58 -12.89
CA THR A 27 4.55 11.54 -11.78
C THR A 27 3.17 12.11 -11.46
N ALA A 28 2.33 12.36 -12.48
CA ALA A 28 0.97 12.88 -12.32
C ALA A 28 0.06 11.93 -11.51
N MET A 29 0.19 10.62 -11.73
CA MET A 29 -0.51 9.61 -10.92
C MET A 29 -0.13 9.71 -9.44
N ALA A 30 1.17 9.84 -9.15
CA ALA A 30 1.58 9.97 -7.77
C ALA A 30 1.19 11.35 -7.20
N ASP A 31 1.09 12.41 -8.01
CA ASP A 31 0.62 13.73 -7.55
C ASP A 31 -0.85 13.66 -7.13
N ALA A 32 -1.67 12.97 -7.92
CA ALA A 32 -3.06 12.71 -7.57
C ALA A 32 -3.17 11.84 -6.31
N GLY A 33 -2.34 10.80 -6.17
CA GLY A 33 -2.31 9.95 -4.97
C GLY A 33 -1.85 10.70 -3.71
N ALA A 34 -0.93 11.66 -3.84
CA ALA A 34 -0.45 12.49 -2.74
C ALA A 34 -1.52 13.42 -2.14
N LEU A 35 -2.68 13.57 -2.79
CA LEU A 35 -3.84 14.27 -2.22
C LEU A 35 -4.46 13.53 -1.04
N MET A 36 -4.22 12.22 -0.90
CA MET A 36 -4.70 11.46 0.25
C MET A 36 -3.95 11.90 1.52
N PRO A 37 -4.66 12.32 2.59
CA PRO A 37 -4.02 12.63 3.86
C PRO A 37 -3.18 11.46 4.39
N GLY A 38 -1.94 11.76 4.78
CA GLY A 38 -0.98 10.75 5.27
C GLY A 38 -0.19 10.04 4.16
N ALA A 39 -0.53 10.22 2.89
CA ALA A 39 0.35 9.80 1.79
C ALA A 39 1.52 10.77 1.66
N LEU A 40 2.74 10.24 1.72
CA LEU A 40 3.96 11.01 1.55
C LEU A 40 4.59 10.70 0.20
N ARG A 41 5.07 11.74 -0.48
CA ARG A 41 5.89 11.57 -1.68
C ARG A 41 7.31 11.23 -1.25
N SER A 42 7.67 9.96 -1.32
CA SER A 42 9.00 9.45 -0.92
C SER A 42 10.01 9.40 -2.07
N GLY A 43 9.54 9.59 -3.31
CA GLY A 43 10.37 9.71 -4.51
C GLY A 43 9.58 10.32 -5.68
N ASP A 44 10.20 10.43 -6.85
CA ASP A 44 9.60 11.11 -8.03
C ASP A 44 8.25 10.54 -8.43
N ARG A 45 8.05 9.22 -8.29
CA ARG A 45 6.80 8.51 -8.59
C ARG A 45 6.40 7.53 -7.49
N THR A 46 6.91 7.74 -6.28
CA THR A 46 6.77 6.79 -5.18
C THR A 46 5.98 7.42 -4.05
N LEU A 47 4.88 6.78 -3.67
CA LEU A 47 4.06 7.16 -2.52
C LEU A 47 4.31 6.20 -1.37
N ARG A 48 4.40 6.75 -0.15
CA ARG A 48 4.51 6.01 1.10
C ARG A 48 3.33 6.29 2.01
N PHE A 49 2.82 5.27 2.69
CA PHE A 49 1.81 5.40 3.74
C PHE A 49 2.11 4.45 4.89
N ASP A 50 2.07 4.95 6.12
CA ASP A 50 2.35 4.17 7.33
C ASP A 50 1.06 3.98 8.16
N ALA A 51 0.85 2.77 8.69
CA ALA A 51 -0.32 2.43 9.51
C ALA A 51 0.00 1.44 10.64
N GLY A 52 -0.73 1.53 11.75
CA GLY A 52 -0.61 0.59 12.88
C GLY A 52 -1.29 -0.77 12.66
N ASP A 53 -2.16 -0.88 11.64
CA ASP A 53 -2.90 -2.10 11.32
C ASP A 53 -3.03 -2.32 9.80
N VAL A 54 -3.11 -3.59 9.41
CA VAL A 54 -3.17 -3.99 7.99
C VAL A 54 -4.49 -3.56 7.32
N GLN A 55 -5.58 -3.40 8.07
CA GLN A 55 -6.87 -3.01 7.48
C GLN A 55 -6.81 -1.55 7.01
N THR A 56 -6.24 -0.67 7.82
CA THR A 56 -5.96 0.73 7.46
C THR A 56 -5.00 0.79 6.29
N LEU A 57 -3.91 0.00 6.29
CA LEU A 57 -2.98 -0.08 5.17
C LEU A 57 -3.66 -0.52 3.86
N PHE A 58 -4.55 -1.50 3.92
CA PHE A 58 -5.29 -1.99 2.76
C PHE A 58 -6.30 -0.95 2.23
N ARG A 59 -6.96 -0.22 3.13
CA ARG A 59 -7.82 0.91 2.74
C ARG A 59 -7.01 2.03 2.08
N ALA A 60 -5.83 2.33 2.61
CA ALA A 60 -4.91 3.30 2.02
C ALA A 60 -4.47 2.87 0.61
N LEU A 61 -4.10 1.60 0.40
CA LEU A 61 -3.80 1.05 -0.92
C LEU A 61 -4.96 1.28 -1.90
N LEU A 62 -6.19 0.94 -1.51
CA LEU A 62 -7.37 1.07 -2.35
C LEU A 62 -7.72 2.53 -2.68
N ALA A 63 -7.49 3.45 -1.74
CA ALA A 63 -7.70 4.88 -1.94
C ALA A 63 -6.63 5.45 -2.87
N LEU A 64 -5.35 5.13 -2.64
CA LEU A 64 -4.23 5.54 -3.48
C LEU A 64 -4.37 5.06 -4.92
N LEU A 65 -4.77 3.81 -5.14
CA LEU A 65 -5.00 3.28 -6.49
C LEU A 65 -6.13 4.02 -7.22
N ARG A 66 -7.20 4.40 -6.51
CA ARG A 66 -8.33 5.14 -7.08
C ARG A 66 -7.93 6.58 -7.44
N LEU A 67 -7.20 7.25 -6.56
CA LEU A 67 -6.73 8.62 -6.77
C LEU A 67 -5.67 8.66 -7.86
N ALA A 68 -4.68 7.78 -7.82
CA ALA A 68 -3.66 7.69 -8.86
C ALA A 68 -4.28 7.41 -10.24
N GLY A 69 -5.35 6.61 -10.29
CA GLY A 69 -6.09 6.34 -11.51
C GLY A 69 -6.82 7.54 -12.13
N THR A 70 -6.92 8.69 -11.45
CA THR A 70 -7.45 9.93 -12.06
C THR A 70 -6.36 10.76 -12.74
N GLY A 71 -5.09 10.52 -12.43
CA GLY A 71 -3.93 11.22 -13.00
C GLY A 71 -3.40 10.56 -14.27
N VAL A 72 -4.31 10.24 -15.21
CA VAL A 72 -4.00 9.60 -16.52
C VAL A 72 -3.65 10.65 -17.57
#